data_AF-A0A938BYP1-F1
#
_entry.id   AF-A0A938BYP1-F1
#
_cell.length_a   1.000
_cell.length_b   1.000
_cell.length_c   1.000
_cell.angle_alpha   90.00
_cell.angle_beta   90.00
_cell.angle_gamma   90.00
#
_symmetry.space_group_name_H-M   'P 1'
#
loop_
_entity.id
_entity.type
_entity.pdbx_description
1 polymer ?
#
loop_
_entity_poly.entity_id
_entity_poly.type
_entity_poly.pdbx_seq_one_letter_code
_entity_poly.pdbx_strand_id
1 'polypeptide(L)'
;VRKAFVRCVVAAGLDPKQVVRHTLRHTAITHLVQAGVDLPTVRRISGHKTLAMVERYAHQSGAHIQTAMDKLDARYRGPKKDRGTT
;
A
#
# COMPACT_ATOMS: atom_id res chain seq x y z
N VAL A 1 -13.24 2.35 -23.93
CA VAL A 1 -12.22 1.97 -22.90
C VAL A 1 -11.79 0.50 -22.96
N ARG A 2 -12.70 -0.50 -22.91
CA ARG A 2 -12.32 -1.94 -22.88
C ARG A 2 -11.46 -2.38 -24.07
N LYS A 3 -11.85 -2.04 -25.31
CA LYS A 3 -11.07 -2.40 -26.52
C LYS A 3 -9.65 -1.82 -26.51
N ALA A 4 -9.52 -0.55 -26.14
CA ALA A 4 -8.21 0.11 -26.05
C ALA A 4 -7.32 -0.54 -24.98
N PHE A 5 -7.88 -0.86 -23.82
CA PHE A 5 -7.15 -1.55 -22.76
C PHE A 5 -6.65 -2.93 -23.21
N VAL A 6 -7.50 -3.75 -23.82
CA VAL A 6 -7.11 -5.08 -24.33
C VAL A 6 -6.00 -4.97 -25.36
N ARG A 7 -6.03 -3.98 -26.25
CA ARG A 7 -4.94 -3.73 -27.19
C ARG A 7 -3.61 -3.47 -26.48
N CYS A 8 -3.60 -2.65 -25.44
CA CYS A 8 -2.38 -2.38 -24.67
C CYS A 8 -1.87 -3.63 -23.94
N VAL A 9 -2.77 -4.44 -23.37
CA VAL A 9 -2.42 -5.69 -22.67
C VAL A 9 -1.75 -6.68 -23.63
N VAL A 10 -2.33 -6.86 -24.82
CA VAL A 10 -1.76 -7.72 -25.87
C VAL A 10 -0.43 -7.17 -26.36
N ALA A 11 -0.32 -5.86 -26.57
CA ALA A 11 0.94 -5.22 -26.97
C ALA A 11 2.05 -5.35 -25.90
N ALA A 12 1.68 -5.45 -24.62
CA ALA A 12 2.59 -5.71 -23.52
C ALA A 12 2.95 -7.20 -23.35
N GLY A 13 2.43 -8.09 -24.21
CA GLY A 13 2.69 -9.54 -24.13
C GLY A 13 1.97 -10.26 -22.99
N LEU A 14 0.89 -9.66 -22.44
CA LEU A 14 0.13 -10.21 -21.32
C LEU A 14 -1.18 -10.83 -21.79
N ASP A 15 -1.70 -11.83 -21.05
CA ASP A 15 -2.99 -12.46 -21.36
C ASP A 15 -4.16 -11.52 -20.97
N PRO A 16 -4.98 -11.06 -21.94
CA PRO A 16 -6.14 -10.20 -21.68
C PRO A 16 -7.29 -10.88 -20.92
N LYS A 17 -7.26 -12.21 -20.75
CA LYS A 17 -8.18 -12.95 -19.89
C LYS A 17 -7.77 -12.86 -18.41
N GLN A 18 -6.47 -12.75 -18.14
CA GLN A 18 -5.90 -12.69 -16.79
C GLN A 18 -5.71 -11.26 -16.30
N VAL A 19 -5.20 -10.38 -17.17
CA VAL A 19 -4.90 -8.98 -16.84
C VAL A 19 -6.05 -8.09 -17.26
N VAL A 20 -6.90 -7.75 -16.29
CA VAL A 20 -8.05 -6.86 -16.46
C VAL A 20 -7.84 -5.56 -15.68
N ARG A 21 -8.69 -4.56 -15.93
CA ARG A 21 -8.63 -3.26 -15.22
C ARG A 21 -8.64 -3.41 -13.69
N HIS A 22 -9.39 -4.39 -13.17
CA HIS A 22 -9.42 -4.67 -11.74
C HIS A 22 -8.06 -5.16 -11.24
N THR A 23 -7.31 -5.97 -12.01
CA THR A 23 -5.96 -6.42 -11.67
C THR A 23 -5.04 -5.24 -11.38
N LEU A 24 -5.02 -4.22 -12.26
CA LEU A 24 -4.22 -3.01 -12.03
C LEU A 24 -4.61 -2.25 -10.77
N ARG A 25 -5.92 -2.16 -10.51
CA ARG A 25 -6.43 -1.52 -9.29
C ARG A 25 -5.99 -2.29 -8.04
N HIS A 26 -6.04 -3.62 -8.07
CA HIS A 26 -5.54 -4.47 -6.98
C HIS A 26 -4.06 -4.23 -6.74
N THR A 27 -3.24 -4.23 -7.80
CA THR A 27 -1.79 -3.97 -7.73
C THR A 27 -1.49 -2.60 -7.12
N ALA A 28 -2.19 -1.55 -7.57
CA ALA A 28 -1.99 -0.20 -7.04
C ALA A 28 -2.31 -0.11 -5.53
N ILE A 29 -3.39 -0.77 -5.08
CA ILE A 29 -3.75 -0.79 -3.67
C ILE A 29 -2.71 -1.56 -2.84
N THR A 30 -2.28 -2.73 -3.31
CA THR A 30 -1.21 -3.51 -2.67
C THR A 30 0.06 -2.66 -2.53
N HIS A 31 0.47 -1.94 -3.56
CA HIS A 31 1.66 -1.08 -3.51
C HIS A 31 1.50 0.07 -2.51
N LEU A 32 0.33 0.71 -2.44
CA LEU A 32 0.07 1.76 -1.45
C LEU A 32 0.19 1.22 -0.02
N VAL A 33 -0.38 0.04 0.24
CA VAL A 33 -0.30 -0.59 1.57
C VAL A 33 1.12 -1.03 1.90
N GLN A 34 1.85 -1.60 0.94
CA GLN A 34 3.26 -1.97 1.10
C GLN A 34 4.18 -0.75 1.32
N ALA A 35 3.84 0.40 0.74
CA ALA A 35 4.53 1.67 0.99
C ALA A 35 4.21 2.27 2.38
N GLY A 36 3.36 1.61 3.18
CA GLY A 36 3.01 2.04 4.53
C GLY A 36 1.94 3.14 4.59
N VAL A 37 1.17 3.33 3.51
CA VAL A 37 0.02 4.25 3.52
C VAL A 37 -1.09 3.65 4.38
N ASP A 38 -1.68 4.47 5.25
CA ASP A 38 -2.74 4.03 6.15
C ASP A 38 -4.01 3.59 5.40
N LEU A 39 -4.70 2.56 5.92
CA LEU A 39 -5.89 1.99 5.29
C LEU A 39 -7.02 3.02 5.03
N PRO A 40 -7.31 3.99 5.93
CA PRO A 40 -8.26 5.06 5.66
C PRO A 40 -7.91 5.91 4.43
N THR A 41 -6.64 6.28 4.27
CA THR A 41 -6.13 7.01 3.10
C THR A 41 -6.23 6.16 1.85
N VAL A 42 -5.79 4.89 1.90
CA VAL A 42 -5.91 3.96 0.77
C VAL A 42 -7.37 3.76 0.35
N ARG A 43 -8.30 3.64 1.31
CA ARG A 43 -9.75 3.58 1.05
C ARG A 43 -10.24 4.81 0.31
N ARG A 44 -9.79 6.00 0.71
CA ARG A 44 -10.19 7.27 0.08
C ARG A 44 -9.62 7.41 -1.33
N ILE A 45 -8.36 7.04 -1.55
CA ILE A 45 -7.71 7.04 -2.88
C ILE A 45 -8.40 6.05 -3.82
N SER A 46 -8.66 4.85 -3.34
CA SER A 46 -9.32 3.83 -4.13
C SER A 46 -10.81 4.14 -4.33
N GLY A 47 -11.48 4.83 -3.40
CA GLY A 47 -12.91 5.08 -3.45
C GLY A 47 -13.74 3.86 -2.99
N HIS A 48 -13.18 3.03 -2.11
CA HIS A 48 -13.94 1.93 -1.50
C HIS A 48 -14.93 2.47 -0.46
N LYS A 49 -16.13 1.89 -0.44
CA LYS A 49 -17.20 2.33 0.47
C LYS A 49 -16.91 2.01 1.93
N THR A 50 -16.25 0.89 2.18
CA THR A 50 -15.97 0.40 3.53
C THR A 50 -14.49 0.10 3.71
N LEU A 51 -14.03 0.09 4.98
CA LEU A 51 -12.65 -0.25 5.31
C LEU A 51 -12.36 -1.74 5.07
N ALA A 52 -13.36 -2.60 5.32
CA ALA A 52 -13.32 -4.04 5.06
C ALA A 52 -12.90 -4.41 3.63
N MET A 53 -13.24 -3.59 2.63
CA MET A 53 -12.80 -3.83 1.24
C MET A 53 -11.29 -3.69 1.05
N VAL A 54 -10.61 -2.95 1.94
CA VAL A 54 -9.17 -2.65 1.89
C VAL A 54 -8.38 -3.50 2.90
N GLU A 55 -9.02 -4.04 3.93
CA GLU A 55 -8.38 -4.90 4.94
C GLU A 55 -7.67 -6.11 4.33
N ARG A 56 -8.20 -6.67 3.23
CA ARG A 56 -7.57 -7.79 2.51
C ARG A 56 -6.14 -7.51 2.02
N TYR A 57 -5.74 -6.24 1.89
CA TYR A 57 -4.39 -5.85 1.47
C TYR A 57 -3.47 -5.58 2.67
N ALA A 58 -4.02 -5.36 3.86
CA ALA A 58 -3.24 -5.08 5.07
C ALA A 58 -2.31 -6.24 5.43
N HIS A 59 -2.79 -7.47 5.27
CA HIS A 59 -2.04 -8.70 5.57
C HIS A 59 -0.77 -8.88 4.73
N GLN A 60 -0.63 -8.20 3.58
CA GLN A 60 0.57 -8.28 2.73
C GLN A 60 1.73 -7.40 3.22
N SER A 61 1.55 -6.66 4.33
CA SER A 61 2.54 -5.72 4.87
C SER A 61 3.09 -6.14 6.24
N GLY A 62 3.62 -7.36 6.38
CA GLY A 62 4.28 -7.79 7.64
C GLY A 62 5.33 -6.77 8.15
N ALA A 63 5.99 -6.04 7.24
CA ALA A 63 6.92 -4.94 7.55
C ALA A 63 6.27 -3.72 8.24
N HIS A 64 4.95 -3.52 8.10
CA HIS A 64 4.24 -2.41 8.74
C HIS A 64 4.24 -2.56 10.27
N ILE A 65 4.11 -3.79 10.79
CA ILE A 65 4.08 -4.02 12.24
C ILE A 65 5.40 -3.58 12.87
N GLN A 66 6.54 -3.97 12.27
CA GLN A 66 7.85 -3.55 12.75
C GLN A 66 8.00 -2.02 12.70
N THR A 67 7.64 -1.40 11.58
CA THR A 67 7.66 0.07 11.42
C THR A 67 6.77 0.78 12.46
N ALA A 68 5.63 0.20 12.82
CA ALA A 68 4.74 0.76 13.84
C ALA A 68 5.36 0.66 15.24
N MET A 69 6.04 -0.45 15.54
CA MET A 69 6.77 -0.63 16.79
C MET A 69 7.99 0.30 16.87
N ASP A 70 8.73 0.50 15.77
CA ASP A 70 9.86 1.42 15.71
C ASP A 70 9.42 2.87 15.96
N LYS A 71 8.27 3.28 15.40
CA LYS A 71 7.65 4.59 15.68
C LYS A 71 7.23 4.74 17.15
N LEU A 72 6.76 3.66 17.76
CA LEU A 72 6.40 3.63 19.18
C LEU A 72 7.65 3.77 20.06
N ASP A 73 8.70 2.99 19.78
CA ASP A 73 9.99 3.07 20.48
C ASP A 73 10.57 4.48 20.38
N ALA A 74 10.62 5.06 19.18
CA ALA A 74 11.10 6.43 18.96
C ALA A 74 10.33 7.47 19.77
N ARG A 75 9.00 7.30 19.94
CA ARG A 75 8.17 8.18 20.75
C ARG A 75 8.49 8.08 22.25
N TYR A 76 8.76 6.88 22.75
CA TYR A 76 9.06 6.67 24.18
C TYR A 76 10.52 6.96 24.54
N ARG A 77 11.46 6.83 23.60
CA ARG A 77 12.90 6.97 23.90
C ARG A 77 13.35 8.41 24.16
N GLY A 78 12.58 9.41 23.75
CA GLY A 78 12.86 10.84 23.95
C GLY A 78 14.17 11.32 23.31
N PRO A 79 14.36 12.63 23.06
CA PRO A 79 15.63 13.13 22.57
C PRO A 79 16.72 12.83 23.61
N LYS A 80 17.77 12.11 23.21
CA LYS A 80 18.99 11.96 24.02
C LYS A 80 19.48 13.36 24.32
N LYS A 81 19.37 13.80 25.57
CA LYS A 81 20.01 15.04 26.02
C LYS A 81 21.51 14.78 25.87
N ASP A 82 22.12 15.42 24.85
CA ASP A 82 23.56 15.42 24.68
C ASP A 82 24.16 15.93 25.99
N ARG A 83 24.65 14.99 26.80
CA ARG A 83 25.49 15.31 27.95
C ARG A 83 26.84 15.67 27.34
N GLY A 84 27.08 16.98 27.28
CA GLY A 84 28.33 17.56 26.84
C GLY A 84 29.53 16.81 27.41
N THR A 85 30.47 16.50 26.55
CA THR A 85 31.81 16.09 26.97
C THR A 85 32.66 17.34 26.92
N THR A 86 33.01 17.79 28.12
CA THR A 86 34.11 18.72 28.44
C THR A 86 35.42 18.26 27.82
#